data_AF-A0A3M5TCP5-F1
#
_entry.id   AF-A0A3M5TCP5-F1
#
_cell.length_a   1.000
_cell.length_b   1.000
_cell.length_c   1.000
_cell.angle_alpha   90.00
_cell.angle_beta   90.00
_cell.angle_gamma   90.00
#
_symmetry.space_group_name_H-M   'P 1'
#
loop_
_entity.id
_entity.type
_entity.pdbx_description
1 polymer ?
#
loop_
_entity_poly.entity_id
_entity_poly.type
_entity_poly.pdbx_seq_one_letter_code
_entity_poly.pdbx_strand_id
1 'polypeptide(L)'
;ERMGDLLVEALQQSGNEVTPQALEKARLGPLRAPLVVVVIACLQDHFKVPRKEQLITAGCAAHGVLLAAYALGVGAVWRTGDLSYAPQVAQGFGLAAGEEVIGFLYLGTPLNPPREAPKVDVGEFVSEWQG
;
A
#
# COMPACT_ATOMS: atom_id res chain seq x y z
N GLU A 1 5.00 -10.22 -13.57
CA GLU A 1 3.89 -11.09 -14.05
C GLU A 1 3.26 -11.88 -12.92
N ARG A 2 4.01 -12.72 -12.17
CA ARG A 2 3.48 -13.53 -11.04
C ARG A 2 2.58 -12.79 -10.03
N MET A 3 2.95 -11.57 -9.63
CA MET A 3 2.11 -10.77 -8.72
C MET A 3 0.75 -10.43 -9.36
N GLY A 4 0.71 -10.12 -10.67
CA GLY A 4 -0.53 -9.85 -11.38
C GLY A 4 -1.45 -11.07 -11.45
N ASP A 5 -0.87 -12.26 -11.63
CA ASP A 5 -1.62 -13.53 -11.59
C ASP A 5 -2.23 -13.77 -10.21
N LEU A 6 -1.45 -13.55 -9.14
CA LEU A 6 -1.94 -13.65 -7.76
C LEU A 6 -3.11 -12.69 -7.50
N LEU A 7 -3.00 -11.45 -7.96
CA LEU A 7 -4.07 -10.44 -7.80
C LEU A 7 -5.35 -10.83 -8.57
N VAL A 8 -5.19 -11.45 -9.75
CA VAL A 8 -6.33 -11.98 -10.52
C VAL A 8 -7.00 -13.13 -9.78
N GLU A 9 -6.21 -14.09 -9.29
CA GLU A 9 -6.72 -15.23 -8.54
C GLU A 9 -7.49 -14.79 -7.29
N ALA A 10 -6.91 -13.87 -6.51
CA ALA A 10 -7.56 -13.30 -5.34
C ALA A 10 -8.86 -12.59 -5.67
N LEU A 11 -8.90 -11.84 -6.79
CA LEU A 11 -10.12 -11.16 -7.24
C LEU A 11 -11.23 -12.17 -7.60
N GLN A 12 -10.90 -13.24 -8.31
CA GLN A 12 -11.84 -14.30 -8.67
C GLN A 12 -12.41 -15.03 -7.45
N GLN A 13 -11.61 -15.16 -6.39
CA GLN A 13 -12.01 -15.80 -5.14
C GLN A 13 -12.70 -14.86 -4.14
N SER A 14 -12.85 -13.57 -4.47
CA SER A 14 -13.46 -12.57 -3.59
C SER A 14 -14.98 -12.73 -3.41
N GLY A 15 -15.64 -13.53 -4.26
CA GLY A 15 -17.10 -13.72 -4.24
C GLY A 15 -17.92 -12.55 -4.81
N ASN A 16 -17.26 -11.48 -5.25
CA ASN A 16 -17.90 -10.33 -5.91
C ASN A 16 -18.10 -10.57 -7.41
N GLU A 17 -18.92 -9.75 -8.05
CA GLU A 17 -19.00 -9.73 -9.51
C GLU A 17 -17.67 -9.27 -10.12
N VAL A 18 -17.05 -10.15 -10.90
CA VAL A 18 -15.73 -9.90 -11.50
C VAL A 18 -15.90 -9.57 -12.96
N THR A 19 -15.63 -8.31 -13.32
CA THR A 19 -15.66 -7.85 -14.70
C THR A 19 -14.33 -8.13 -15.42
N PRO A 20 -14.32 -8.28 -16.76
CA PRO A 20 -13.08 -8.39 -17.54
C PRO A 20 -12.11 -7.23 -17.29
N GLN A 21 -12.64 -6.01 -17.14
CA GLN A 21 -11.84 -4.82 -16.85
C GLN A 21 -11.17 -4.89 -15.48
N ALA A 22 -11.85 -5.45 -14.46
CA ALA A 22 -11.26 -5.62 -13.13
C ALA A 22 -10.12 -6.65 -13.14
N LEU A 23 -10.30 -7.75 -13.88
CA LEU A 23 -9.26 -8.78 -14.08
C LEU A 23 -8.03 -8.19 -14.76
N GLU A 24 -8.21 -7.43 -15.83
CA GLU A 24 -7.10 -6.80 -16.54
C GLU A 24 -6.40 -5.74 -15.67
N LYS A 25 -7.16 -4.94 -14.92
CA LYS A 25 -6.60 -3.98 -13.94
C LYS A 25 -5.77 -4.67 -12.87
N ALA A 26 -6.20 -5.83 -12.36
CA ALA A 26 -5.46 -6.62 -11.39
C ALA A 26 -4.16 -7.19 -12.00
N ARG A 27 -4.26 -7.78 -13.20
CA ARG A 27 -3.14 -8.38 -13.94
C ARG A 27 -2.05 -7.36 -14.27
N LEU A 28 -2.43 -6.20 -14.78
CA LEU A 28 -1.51 -5.15 -15.23
C LEU A 28 -1.10 -4.20 -14.11
N GLY A 29 -1.80 -4.20 -12.97
CA GLY A 29 -1.55 -3.31 -11.84
C GLY A 29 -0.07 -3.27 -11.44
N PRO A 30 0.55 -4.41 -11.10
CA PRO A 30 1.97 -4.50 -10.74
C PRO A 30 2.95 -4.03 -11.83
N LEU A 31 2.54 -4.03 -13.10
CA LEU A 31 3.39 -3.68 -14.24
C LEU A 31 3.43 -2.17 -14.53
N ARG A 32 2.71 -1.35 -13.74
CA ARG A 32 2.69 0.12 -13.88
C ARG A 32 4.00 0.80 -13.51
N ALA A 33 4.88 0.08 -12.81
CA ALA A 33 6.20 0.56 -12.43
C ALA A 33 7.22 -0.56 -12.56
N PRO A 34 8.51 -0.24 -12.79
CA PRO A 34 9.57 -1.24 -12.88
C PRO A 34 9.82 -1.96 -11.55
N LEU A 35 9.47 -1.35 -10.42
CA LEU A 35 9.58 -1.96 -9.09
C LEU A 35 8.28 -1.78 -8.29
N VAL A 36 7.88 -2.85 -7.61
CA VAL A 36 6.85 -2.81 -6.57
C VAL A 36 7.44 -3.34 -5.27
N VAL A 37 7.36 -2.55 -4.21
CA VAL A 37 7.69 -2.98 -2.84
C VAL A 37 6.37 -3.24 -2.11
N VAL A 38 6.20 -4.47 -1.63
CA VAL A 38 5.05 -4.85 -0.79
C VAL A 38 5.41 -4.50 0.65
N VAL A 39 4.60 -3.65 1.29
CA VAL A 39 4.77 -3.24 2.67
C VAL A 39 3.92 -4.14 3.54
N ILE A 40 4.58 -4.86 4.46
CA ILE A 40 3.96 -5.80 5.38
C ILE A 40 4.14 -5.27 6.79
N ALA A 41 3.05 -5.17 7.54
CA ALA A 41 3.09 -4.95 8.98
C ALA A 41 3.13 -6.31 9.69
N CYS A 42 4.22 -6.59 10.40
CA CYS A 42 4.38 -7.80 11.20
C CYS A 42 3.92 -7.51 12.64
N LEU A 43 2.62 -7.72 12.89
CA LEU A 43 1.98 -7.35 14.14
C LEU A 43 2.07 -8.47 15.18
N GLN A 44 2.72 -8.17 16.30
CA GLN A 44 2.95 -9.12 17.39
C GLN A 44 2.20 -8.69 18.65
N ASP A 45 1.83 -9.66 19.48
CA ASP A 45 1.25 -9.35 20.79
C ASP A 45 2.36 -8.90 21.73
N HIS A 46 2.27 -7.65 22.19
CA HIS A 46 3.29 -7.06 23.05
C HIS A 46 2.66 -6.24 24.19
N PHE A 47 3.05 -6.58 25.42
CA PHE A 47 2.49 -6.02 26.66
C PHE A 47 2.61 -4.49 26.80
N LYS A 48 3.56 -3.87 26.11
CA LYS A 48 3.79 -2.42 26.12
C LYS A 48 3.52 -1.70 24.79
N VAL A 49 3.36 -2.45 23.70
CA VAL A 49 3.28 -1.86 22.35
C VAL A 49 2.08 -2.45 21.63
N PRO A 50 0.91 -1.81 21.76
CA PRO A 50 -0.31 -2.23 21.08
C PRO A 50 -0.13 -2.39 19.57
N ARG A 51 -0.89 -3.32 18.97
CA ARG A 51 -0.85 -3.59 17.51
C ARG A 51 -1.05 -2.32 16.66
N LYS A 52 -1.90 -1.38 17.12
CA LYS A 52 -2.11 -0.10 16.42
C LYS A 52 -0.84 0.74 16.28
N GLU A 53 0.05 0.73 17.28
CA GLU A 53 1.31 1.49 17.23
C GLU A 53 2.32 0.85 16.30
N GLN A 54 2.35 -0.49 16.26
CA GLN A 54 3.15 -1.26 15.32
C GLN A 54 2.69 -1.03 13.86
N LEU A 55 1.38 -1.01 13.65
CA LEU A 55 0.78 -0.70 12.34
C LEU A 55 1.15 0.72 11.87
N ILE A 56 1.02 1.72 12.74
CA ILE A 56 1.43 3.10 12.45
C ILE A 56 2.92 3.15 12.11
N THR A 57 3.76 2.40 12.84
CA THR A 57 5.21 2.33 12.59
C THR A 57 5.53 1.77 11.21
N ALA A 58 4.87 0.68 10.80
CA ALA A 58 5.02 0.14 9.44
C ALA A 58 4.59 1.16 8.38
N GLY A 59 3.53 1.93 8.66
CA GLY A 59 3.09 3.01 7.79
C GLY A 59 4.11 4.16 7.70
N CYS A 60 4.71 4.56 8.81
CA CYS A 60 5.80 5.54 8.84
C CYS A 60 7.02 5.05 8.05
N ALA A 61 7.38 3.77 8.15
CA ALA A 61 8.47 3.19 7.38
C ALA A 61 8.20 3.28 5.87
N ALA A 62 7.00 2.93 5.43
CA ALA A 62 6.59 3.06 4.03
C ALA A 62 6.58 4.52 3.55
N HIS A 63 6.12 5.46 4.38
CA HIS A 63 6.21 6.88 4.09
C HIS A 63 7.67 7.35 3.97
N GLY A 64 8.57 6.86 4.84
CA GLY A 64 10.00 7.12 4.76
C GLY A 64 10.62 6.66 3.43
N VAL A 65 10.20 5.51 2.91
CA VAL A 65 10.61 5.05 1.57
C VAL A 65 10.16 6.01 0.47
N LEU A 66 8.94 6.55 0.55
CA LEU A 66 8.46 7.55 -0.43
C LEU A 66 9.30 8.84 -0.38
N LEU A 67 9.61 9.34 0.82
CA LEU A 67 10.45 10.52 1.00
C LEU A 67 11.87 10.29 0.45
N ALA A 68 12.45 9.12 0.72
CA ALA A 68 13.77 8.75 0.21
C ALA A 68 13.76 8.65 -1.32
N ALA A 69 12.72 8.03 -1.91
CA ALA A 69 12.57 7.96 -3.36
C ALA A 69 12.53 9.36 -3.98
N TYR A 70 11.71 10.27 -3.42
CA TYR A 70 11.65 11.65 -3.87
C TYR A 70 13.00 12.37 -3.79
N ALA A 71 13.70 12.25 -2.66
CA ALA A 71 15.02 12.85 -2.46
C ALA A 71 16.08 12.35 -3.46
N LEU A 72 15.93 11.12 -3.94
CA LEU A 72 16.81 10.50 -4.94
C LEU A 72 16.35 10.75 -6.39
N GLY A 73 15.27 11.52 -6.62
CA GLY A 73 14.70 11.75 -7.94
C GLY A 73 13.93 10.55 -8.52
N VAL A 74 13.59 9.56 -7.69
CA VAL A 74 12.77 8.40 -8.05
C VAL A 74 11.30 8.73 -7.80
N GLY A 75 10.45 8.49 -8.81
CA GLY A 75 9.02 8.61 -8.68
C GLY A 75 8.47 7.44 -7.87
N ALA A 76 7.61 7.73 -6.88
CA ALA A 76 6.99 6.70 -6.06
C ALA A 76 5.50 7.01 -5.80
N VAL A 77 4.68 5.96 -5.70
CA VAL A 77 3.27 6.08 -5.27
C VAL A 77 2.87 4.90 -4.38
N TRP A 78 2.22 5.21 -3.27
CA TRP A 78 1.58 4.22 -2.41
C TRP A 78 0.18 3.90 -2.94
N ARG A 79 -0.11 2.61 -3.11
CA ARG A 79 -1.47 2.12 -3.37
C ARG A 79 -1.81 0.92 -2.49
N THR A 80 -3.05 0.86 -2.01
CA THR A 80 -3.62 -0.33 -1.35
C THR A 80 -4.66 -0.96 -2.27
N GLY A 81 -5.95 -0.62 -2.11
CA GLY A 81 -7.09 -1.23 -2.78
C GLY A 81 -7.51 -2.55 -2.14
N ASP A 82 -8.71 -3.03 -2.44
CA ASP A 82 -9.33 -4.18 -1.77
C ASP A 82 -8.45 -5.45 -1.76
N LEU A 83 -7.69 -5.65 -2.84
CA LEU A 83 -6.77 -6.78 -2.97
C LEU A 83 -5.60 -6.74 -1.97
N SER A 84 -5.22 -5.58 -1.42
CA SER A 84 -4.24 -5.54 -0.33
C SER A 84 -4.76 -6.16 0.97
N TYR A 85 -6.08 -6.20 1.16
CA TYR A 85 -6.72 -6.82 2.33
C TYR A 85 -7.19 -8.25 2.07
N ALA A 86 -7.02 -8.76 0.85
CA ALA A 86 -7.50 -10.09 0.48
C ALA A 86 -6.62 -11.18 1.13
N PRO A 87 -7.21 -12.13 1.89
CA PRO A 87 -6.46 -13.24 2.50
C PRO A 87 -5.65 -14.05 1.50
N GLN A 88 -6.15 -14.22 0.28
CA GLN A 88 -5.49 -14.91 -0.82
C GLN A 88 -4.18 -14.23 -1.21
N VAL A 89 -4.14 -12.90 -1.21
CA VAL A 89 -2.92 -12.14 -1.52
C VAL A 89 -1.89 -12.31 -0.42
N ALA A 90 -2.32 -12.26 0.85
CA ALA A 90 -1.44 -12.55 1.98
C ALA A 90 -0.87 -13.98 1.89
N GLN A 91 -1.71 -14.98 1.60
CA GLN A 91 -1.28 -16.37 1.41
C GLN A 91 -0.31 -16.52 0.22
N GLY A 92 -0.58 -15.86 -0.91
CA GLY A 92 0.28 -15.93 -2.08
C GLY A 92 1.66 -15.29 -1.89
N PHE A 93 1.77 -14.32 -0.99
CA PHE A 93 3.06 -13.78 -0.54
C PHE A 93 3.70 -14.59 0.61
N GLY A 94 3.02 -15.60 1.14
CA GLY A 94 3.53 -16.46 2.21
C GLY A 94 3.51 -15.81 3.58
N LEU A 95 2.61 -14.86 3.82
CA LEU A 95 2.51 -14.16 5.11
C LEU A 95 2.12 -15.12 6.23
N ALA A 96 2.75 -14.95 7.38
CA ALA A 96 2.43 -15.65 8.61
C ALA A 96 1.19 -15.04 9.31
N ALA A 97 0.68 -15.76 10.31
CA ALA A 97 -0.36 -15.20 11.19
C ALA A 97 0.17 -13.94 11.89
N GLY A 98 -0.62 -12.86 11.84
CA GLY A 98 -0.25 -11.56 12.39
C GLY A 98 0.52 -10.66 11.41
N GLU A 99 0.80 -11.11 10.19
CA GLU A 99 1.31 -10.27 9.12
C GLU A 99 0.18 -9.79 8.21
N GLU A 100 0.22 -8.52 7.84
CA GLU A 100 -0.77 -7.93 6.92
C GLU A 100 -0.11 -7.01 5.90
N VAL A 101 -0.60 -7.04 4.66
CA VAL A 101 -0.17 -6.09 3.63
C VAL A 101 -0.84 -4.75 3.91
N ILE A 102 -0.04 -3.70 4.08
CA ILE A 102 -0.54 -2.34 4.34
C ILE A 102 -0.34 -1.40 3.14
N GLY A 103 0.37 -1.87 2.11
CA GLY A 103 0.49 -1.12 0.87
C GLY A 103 1.44 -1.72 -0.15
N PHE A 104 1.31 -1.22 -1.38
CA PHE A 104 2.19 -1.45 -2.51
C PHE A 104 2.82 -0.12 -2.89
N LEU A 105 4.14 -0.01 -2.77
CA LEU A 105 4.88 1.15 -3.25
C LEU A 105 5.35 0.85 -4.66
N TYR A 106 4.87 1.62 -5.62
CA TYR A 106 5.30 1.55 -7.01
C TYR A 106 6.42 2.56 -7.22
N LEU A 107 7.60 2.11 -7.61
CA LEU A 107 8.78 2.96 -7.80
C LEU A 107 9.29 2.88 -9.25
N GLY A 108 9.72 4.02 -9.79
CA GLY A 108 10.32 4.10 -11.12
C GLY A 108 10.73 5.51 -11.52
N THR A 109 11.16 5.66 -12.77
CA THR A 109 11.49 6.97 -13.33
C THR A 109 10.20 7.76 -13.60
N PRO A 110 10.03 8.96 -13.03
CA PRO A 110 8.86 9.77 -13.28
C PRO A 110 8.88 10.28 -14.73
N LEU A 111 7.77 10.10 -15.46
CA LEU A 111 7.63 10.60 -16.84
C LEU A 111 7.13 12.05 -16.89
N ASN A 112 6.54 12.52 -15.79
CA ASN A 112 5.99 13.85 -15.64
C ASN A 112 6.59 14.51 -14.41
N PRO A 113 6.67 15.85 -14.36
CA PRO A 113 7.06 16.55 -13.14
C PRO A 113 6.12 16.19 -11.97
N PRO A 114 6.61 16.25 -10.72
CA PRO A 114 5.77 16.08 -9.54
C PRO A 114 4.57 17.02 -9.59
N ARG A 115 3.39 16.51 -9.23
CA ARG A 115 2.20 17.36 -9.10
C ARG A 115 2.39 18.31 -7.92
N GLU A 116 2.01 19.56 -8.11
CA GLU A 116 1.86 20.49 -6.99
C GLU A 116 0.69 20.03 -6.11
N ALA A 117 0.94 19.89 -4.81
CA ALA A 117 -0.10 19.58 -3.85
C ALA A 117 -1.03 20.81 -3.69
N PRO A 118 -2.35 20.61 -3.61
CA PRO A 118 -3.26 21.70 -3.30
C PRO A 118 -2.92 22.28 -1.93
N LYS A 119 -3.01 23.61 -1.80
CA LYS A 119 -2.95 24.26 -0.49
C LYS A 119 -4.24 23.96 0.26
N VAL A 120 -4.12 23.49 1.49
CA VAL A 120 -5.24 23.16 2.37
C VAL A 120 -5.18 24.07 3.58
N ASP A 121 -6.33 24.60 4.02
CA ASP A 121 -6.42 25.30 5.30
C ASP A 121 -6.35 24.30 6.45
N VAL A 122 -5.28 24.37 7.25
CA VAL A 122 -5.06 23.46 8.37
C VAL A 122 -6.02 23.73 9.54
N GLY A 123 -6.65 24.91 9.60
CA GLY A 123 -7.59 25.26 10.65
C GLY A 123 -8.82 24.36 10.71
N GLU A 124 -9.17 23.70 9.59
CA GLU A 124 -10.26 22.72 9.53
C GLU A 124 -9.92 21.39 10.23
N PHE A 125 -8.63 21.08 10.42
CA PHE A 125 -8.15 19.78 10.92
C PHE A 125 -7.44 19.88 12.28
N VAL A 126 -7.18 21.09 12.76
CA VAL A 126 -6.46 21.35 14.01
C VAL A 126 -7.38 22.07 14.98
N SER A 127 -7.45 21.55 16.21
CA SER A 127 -8.16 22.23 17.31
C SER A 127 -7.20 22.43 18.48
N GLU A 128 -7.34 23.55 19.16
CA GLU A 128 -6.67 23.81 20.42
C GLU A 128 -7.48 23.17 21.56
N TRP A 129 -6.82 22.38 22.40
CA TRP A 129 -7.45 21.83 23.60
C TRP A 129 -7.72 22.95 24.61
N GLN A 130 -8.99 23.11 25.02
CA GLN A 130 -9.45 24.21 25.86
C GLN A 130 -9.44 23.89 27.37
N GLY A 131 -8.91 22.73 27.79
CA GLY A 131 -9.04 22.23 29.16
C GLY A 131 -10.24 21.29 29.32
#